data_AF-A0A7S1LM95-F1
#
_entry.id   AF-A0A7S1LM95-F1
#
_cell.length_a   1.000
_cell.length_b   1.000
_cell.length_c   1.000
_cell.angle_alpha   90.00
_cell.angle_beta   90.00
_cell.angle_gamma   90.00
#
_symmetry.space_group_name_H-M   'P 1'
#
loop_
_entity.id
_entity.type
_entity.pdbx_description
1 polymer ?
#
loop_
_entity_poly.entity_id
_entity_poly.type
_entity_poly.pdbx_seq_one_letter_code
_entity_poly.pdbx_strand_id
1 'polypeptide(L)'
;NTTIAAATGGISVFLIRYLLTKKYDVGGLCNGVLAGLVSITAGCGNVESGSAFLIALVGAVVYQASSVLLVRLRIDDPVDASCVHGACGIWGLLAAALFDWGSGFGYFHGWGGWSCTEASPGMCNTDAAGGKAIAVNLLMAIVIMLWAG
;
A
#
# COMPACT_ATOMS: atom_id res chain seq x y z
N ASN A 1 2.52 -13.08 -1.23
CA ASN A 1 2.30 -11.61 -1.14
C ASN A 1 2.10 -11.13 0.28
N THR A 2 1.01 -11.50 0.96
CA THR A 2 0.68 -11.01 2.31
C THR A 2 1.81 -11.18 3.33
N THR A 3 2.42 -12.37 3.41
CA THR A 3 3.53 -12.64 4.34
C THR A 3 4.79 -11.82 4.03
N ILE A 4 5.14 -11.67 2.75
CA ILE A 4 6.30 -10.88 2.31
C ILE A 4 6.07 -9.41 2.65
N ALA A 5 4.88 -8.89 2.36
CA ALA A 5 4.51 -7.51 2.67
C ALA A 5 4.55 -7.22 4.18
N ALA A 6 4.04 -8.13 5.01
CA ALA A 6 4.10 -8.04 6.46
C ALA A 6 5.55 -7.95 6.97
N ALA A 7 6.42 -8.84 6.50
CA ALA A 7 7.84 -8.86 6.88
C ALA A 7 8.56 -7.59 6.41
N THR A 8 8.36 -7.18 5.15
CA THR A 8 8.98 -5.98 4.60
C THR A 8 8.54 -4.72 5.33
N GLY A 9 7.24 -4.57 5.59
CA GLY A 9 6.70 -3.41 6.33
C GLY A 9 7.28 -3.31 7.74
N GLY A 10 7.26 -4.41 8.49
CA GLY A 10 7.79 -4.46 9.86
C GLY A 10 9.28 -4.12 9.93
N ILE A 11 10.10 -4.77 9.09
CA ILE A 11 11.55 -4.52 9.04
C ILE A 11 11.83 -3.09 8.59
N SER A 12 11.12 -2.59 7.59
CA SER A 12 11.33 -1.24 7.05
C SER A 12 11.04 -0.16 8.10
N VAL A 13 9.88 -0.21 8.77
CA VAL A 13 9.56 0.76 9.84
C VAL A 13 10.52 0.63 11.00
N PHE A 14 10.86 -0.59 11.41
CA PHE A 14 11.86 -0.82 12.46
C PHE A 14 13.19 -0.16 12.13
N LEU A 15 13.71 -0.36 10.91
CA LEU A 15 14.96 0.25 10.46
C LEU A 15 14.85 1.77 10.40
N ILE A 16 13.76 2.31 9.84
CA ILE A 16 13.55 3.76 9.77
C ILE A 16 13.54 4.38 11.18
N ARG A 17 12.74 3.83 12.11
CA ARG A 17 12.66 4.36 13.48
C ARG A 17 13.95 4.16 14.26
N TYR A 18 14.63 3.04 14.09
CA TYR A 18 15.93 2.80 14.70
C TYR A 18 16.97 3.82 14.20
N LEU A 19 17.00 4.11 12.90
CA LEU A 19 17.92 5.10 12.35
C LEU A 19 17.66 6.51 12.85
N LEU A 20 16.39 6.90 13.00
CA LEU A 20 15.98 8.23 13.45
C LEU A 20 16.12 8.43 14.97
N THR A 21 15.73 7.45 15.77
CA THR A 21 15.64 7.58 17.24
C THR A 21 16.80 6.92 17.98
N LYS A 22 17.57 6.05 17.31
CA LYS A 22 18.60 5.18 17.90
C LYS A 22 18.08 4.28 19.04
N LYS A 23 16.77 4.02 19.07
CA LYS A 23 16.11 3.16 20.05
C LYS A 23 15.35 2.05 19.35
N TYR A 24 15.26 0.90 20.03
CA TYR A 24 14.44 -0.21 19.57
C TYR A 24 12.99 0.06 19.91
N ASP A 25 12.18 0.29 18.88
CA ASP A 25 10.75 0.55 19.02
C ASP A 25 9.94 -0.65 18.52
N VAL A 26 9.50 -1.46 19.47
CA VAL A 26 8.68 -2.65 19.22
C VAL A 26 7.28 -2.26 18.73
N GLY A 27 6.72 -1.17 19.25
CA GLY A 27 5.41 -0.67 18.80
C GLY A 27 5.46 -0.23 17.34
N GLY A 28 6.52 0.51 16.97
CA GLY A 28 6.80 0.87 15.59
C GLY A 28 6.97 -0.34 14.67
N LEU A 29 7.67 -1.39 15.11
CA LEU A 29 7.80 -2.63 14.33
C LEU A 29 6.42 -3.29 14.10
N CYS A 30 5.61 -3.43 15.15
CA CYS A 30 4.26 -3.99 15.05
C CYS A 30 3.38 -3.18 14.10
N ASN A 31 3.38 -1.85 14.22
CA ASN A 31 2.65 -0.97 13.32
C ASN A 31 3.21 -1.04 11.89
N GLY A 32 4.50 -1.27 11.71
CA GLY A 32 5.10 -1.53 10.39
C GLY A 32 4.60 -2.83 9.75
N VAL A 33 4.44 -3.90 10.54
CA VAL A 33 3.84 -5.15 10.06
C VAL A 33 2.41 -4.89 9.58
N LEU A 34 1.62 -4.15 10.36
CA LEU A 34 0.26 -3.76 9.99
C LEU A 34 0.24 -2.86 8.75
N ALA A 35 1.12 -1.87 8.65
CA ALA A 35 1.23 -0.98 7.50
C ALA A 35 1.53 -1.77 6.21
N GLY A 36 2.41 -2.78 6.27
CA GLY A 36 2.69 -3.69 5.16
C GLY A 36 1.48 -4.53 4.77
N LEU A 37 0.75 -5.09 5.75
CA LEU A 37 -0.47 -5.86 5.53
C LEU A 37 -1.59 -5.03 4.91
N VAL A 38 -1.82 -3.81 5.41
CA VAL A 38 -2.83 -2.90 4.88
C VAL A 38 -2.48 -2.49 3.45
N SER A 39 -1.21 -2.13 3.20
CA SER A 39 -0.75 -1.69 1.88
C SER A 39 -0.93 -2.76 0.78
N ILE A 40 -0.80 -4.05 1.11
CA ILE A 40 -0.96 -5.13 0.12
C ILE A 40 -2.40 -5.62 -0.04
N THR A 41 -3.33 -5.23 0.85
CA THR A 41 -4.66 -5.85 0.96
C THR A 41 -5.43 -5.82 -0.37
N ALA A 42 -5.47 -4.67 -1.04
CA ALA A 42 -6.24 -4.49 -2.28
C ALA A 42 -5.70 -5.33 -3.46
N GLY A 43 -4.38 -5.52 -3.54
CA GLY A 43 -3.72 -6.24 -4.64
C GLY A 43 -3.21 -7.64 -4.29
N CYS A 44 -3.51 -8.16 -3.08
CA CYS A 44 -2.78 -9.31 -2.52
C CYS A 44 -2.86 -10.60 -3.37
N GLY A 45 -3.95 -10.79 -4.12
CA GLY A 45 -4.16 -11.95 -5.00
C GLY A 45 -3.69 -11.77 -6.44
N ASN A 46 -3.38 -10.54 -6.87
CA ASN A 46 -3.21 -10.22 -8.29
C ASN A 46 -1.84 -9.60 -8.64
N VAL A 47 -1.04 -9.22 -7.66
CA VAL A 47 0.32 -8.69 -7.90
C VAL A 47 1.38 -9.78 -7.76
N GLU A 48 2.51 -9.61 -8.44
CA GLU A 48 3.69 -10.48 -8.25
C GLU A 48 4.33 -10.28 -6.86
N SER A 49 5.02 -11.31 -6.35
CA SER A 49 5.73 -11.25 -5.06
C SER A 49 6.77 -10.13 -4.97
N GLY A 50 7.46 -9.80 -6.07
CA GLY A 50 8.39 -8.66 -6.13
C GLY A 50 7.69 -7.31 -5.95
N SER A 51 6.53 -7.14 -6.58
CA SER A 51 5.67 -5.96 -6.40
C SER A 51 5.17 -5.85 -4.97
N ALA A 52 4.77 -6.96 -4.35
CA ALA A 52 4.31 -6.98 -2.96
C ALA A 52 5.38 -6.45 -1.98
N PHE A 53 6.66 -6.77 -2.22
CA PHE A 53 7.79 -6.22 -1.47
C PHE A 53 7.86 -4.69 -1.62
N LEU A 54 7.82 -4.18 -2.86
CA LEU A 54 7.91 -2.74 -3.13
C LEU A 54 6.72 -1.96 -2.55
N ILE A 55 5.50 -2.48 -2.71
CA ILE A 55 4.28 -1.88 -2.17
C ILE A 55 4.37 -1.72 -0.65
N ALA A 56 4.84 -2.75 0.05
CA ALA A 56 5.01 -2.71 1.50
C ALA A 56 6.14 -1.77 1.95
N LEU A 57 7.23 -1.67 1.18
CA LEU A 57 8.34 -0.75 1.48
C LEU A 57 7.86 0.71 1.39
N VAL A 58 7.12 1.06 0.34
CA VAL A 58 6.50 2.39 0.24
C VAL A 58 5.46 2.59 1.33
N GLY A 59 4.64 1.57 1.63
CA GLY A 59 3.67 1.59 2.73
C GLY A 59 4.29 1.93 4.08
N ALA A 60 5.47 1.37 4.38
CA ALA A 60 6.23 1.70 5.59
C ALA A 60 6.65 3.17 5.66
N VAL A 61 7.05 3.76 4.53
CA VAL A 61 7.39 5.19 4.44
C VAL A 61 6.14 6.05 4.59
N VAL A 62 5.03 5.67 3.96
CA VAL A 62 3.73 6.36 4.08
C VAL A 62 3.25 6.37 5.53
N TYR A 63 3.30 5.22 6.21
CA TYR A 63 3.01 5.11 7.64
C TYR A 63 3.90 6.04 8.47
N GLN A 64 5.21 6.00 8.25
CA GLN A 64 6.12 6.79 9.08
C GLN A 64 5.92 8.29 8.86
N ALA A 65 5.68 8.71 7.62
CA ALA A 65 5.42 10.10 7.26
C ALA A 65 4.09 10.59 7.85
N SER A 66 3.03 9.78 7.79
CA SER A 66 1.71 10.15 8.34
C SER A 66 1.73 10.23 9.86
N SER A 67 2.39 9.28 10.55
CA SER A 67 2.54 9.32 12.01
C SER A 67 3.30 10.57 12.47
N VAL A 68 4.42 10.91 11.80
CA VAL A 68 5.17 12.16 12.10
C VAL A 68 4.33 13.40 11.81
N LEU A 69 3.50 13.38 10.74
CA LEU A 69 2.62 14.48 10.40
C LEU A 69 1.55 14.72 11.48
N LEU A 70 0.87 13.68 11.96
CA LEU A 70 -0.14 13.83 13.02
C LEU A 70 0.45 14.37 14.31
N VAL A 71 1.61 13.85 14.71
CA VAL A 71 2.35 14.37 15.87
C VAL A 71 2.69 15.85 15.69
N ARG A 72 3.13 16.25 14.49
CA ARG A 72 3.45 17.65 14.16
C ARG A 72 2.20 18.55 14.17
N LEU A 73 1.06 18.02 13.78
CA LEU A 73 -0.24 18.70 13.83
C LEU A 73 -0.87 18.68 15.23
N ARG A 74 -0.24 18.03 16.22
CA ARG A 74 -0.75 17.83 17.58
C ARG A 74 -2.11 17.12 17.60
N ILE A 75 -2.31 16.22 16.65
CA ILE A 75 -3.46 15.31 16.62
C ILE A 75 -3.04 14.04 17.33
N ASP A 76 -3.78 13.67 18.37
CA ASP A 76 -3.51 12.46 19.15
C ASP A 76 -4.26 11.27 18.53
N ASP A 77 -3.50 10.31 18.02
CA ASP A 77 -4.00 9.02 17.55
C ASP A 77 -3.39 7.93 18.43
N PRO A 78 -4.16 7.34 19.37
CA PRO A 78 -3.61 6.53 20.46
C PRO A 78 -2.91 5.25 19.99
N VAL A 79 -3.19 4.78 18.78
CA VAL A 79 -2.61 3.54 18.23
C VAL A 79 -2.06 3.71 16.81
N ASP A 80 -1.94 4.94 16.31
CA ASP A 80 -1.65 5.24 14.90
C ASP A 80 -2.67 4.59 13.93
N ALA A 81 -3.94 4.40 14.33
CA ALA A 81 -4.96 3.73 13.52
C ALA A 81 -5.19 4.44 12.18
N SER A 82 -5.23 5.77 12.19
CA SER A 82 -5.44 6.57 10.98
C SER A 82 -4.22 6.52 10.04
N CYS A 83 -3.01 6.41 10.59
CA CYS A 83 -1.78 6.22 9.82
C CYS A 83 -1.72 4.84 9.17
N VAL A 84 -1.99 3.79 9.96
CA VAL A 84 -1.94 2.39 9.51
C VAL A 84 -3.08 2.08 8.56
N HIS A 85 -4.32 2.38 8.91
CA HIS A 85 -5.49 1.98 8.11
C HIS A 85 -5.88 3.04 7.08
N GLY A 86 -5.87 4.32 7.45
CA GLY A 86 -6.23 5.41 6.54
C GLY A 86 -5.16 5.66 5.50
N ALA A 87 -3.99 6.13 5.92
CA ALA A 87 -2.93 6.52 4.98
C ALA A 87 -2.38 5.32 4.18
N CYS A 88 -2.07 4.19 4.84
CA CYS A 88 -1.59 3.01 4.11
C CYS A 88 -2.71 2.32 3.32
N GLY A 89 -3.97 2.46 3.72
CA GLY A 89 -5.12 1.94 2.94
C GLY A 89 -5.30 2.71 1.63
N ILE A 90 -5.22 4.05 1.68
CA ILE A 90 -5.21 4.89 0.47
C ILE A 90 -4.04 4.50 -0.43
N TRP A 91 -2.84 4.35 0.13
CA TRP A 91 -1.68 3.86 -0.63
C TRP A 91 -1.94 2.49 -1.25
N GLY A 92 -2.52 1.54 -0.50
CA GLY A 92 -2.81 0.20 -1.00
C GLY A 92 -3.78 0.17 -2.18
N LEU A 93 -4.81 1.03 -2.18
CA LEU A 93 -5.72 1.20 -3.32
C LEU A 93 -4.99 1.73 -4.56
N LEU A 94 -4.12 2.72 -4.37
CA LEU A 94 -3.31 3.27 -5.46
C LEU A 94 -2.29 2.27 -5.97
N ALA A 95 -1.65 1.52 -5.07
CA ALA A 95 -0.72 0.46 -5.41
C ALA A 95 -1.40 -0.66 -6.20
N ALA A 96 -2.60 -1.08 -5.81
CA ALA A 96 -3.36 -2.04 -6.61
C ALA A 96 -3.60 -1.51 -8.03
N ALA A 97 -4.05 -0.26 -8.18
CA ALA A 97 -4.23 0.37 -9.49
C ALA A 97 -2.94 0.48 -10.33
N LEU A 98 -1.77 0.48 -9.70
CA LEU A 98 -0.45 0.58 -10.37
C LEU A 98 0.16 -0.77 -10.73
N PHE A 99 -0.12 -1.82 -9.95
CA PHE A 99 0.56 -3.13 -10.08
C PHE A 99 -0.37 -4.29 -10.51
N ASP A 100 -1.70 -4.13 -10.45
CA ASP A 100 -2.70 -5.15 -10.82
C ASP A 100 -3.32 -4.88 -12.20
N TRP A 101 -2.60 -5.24 -13.26
CA TRP A 101 -2.96 -4.89 -14.66
C TRP A 101 -3.48 -6.07 -15.49
N GLY A 102 -3.80 -7.18 -14.83
CA GLY A 102 -4.21 -8.44 -15.48
C GLY A 102 -5.71 -8.55 -15.73
N SER A 103 -6.07 -9.40 -16.69
CA SER A 103 -7.45 -9.83 -16.90
C SER A 103 -7.75 -11.11 -16.11
N GLY A 104 -8.33 -10.96 -14.92
CA GLY A 104 -8.89 -12.07 -14.15
C GLY A 104 -8.04 -12.55 -12.97
N PHE A 105 -8.68 -13.32 -12.09
CA PHE A 105 -8.05 -13.89 -10.91
C PHE A 105 -7.03 -14.98 -11.30
N GLY A 106 -5.79 -14.88 -10.79
CA GLY A 106 -4.75 -15.90 -10.96
C GLY A 106 -3.60 -15.53 -11.90
N TYR A 107 -3.64 -14.35 -12.53
CA TYR A 107 -2.50 -13.80 -13.28
C TYR A 107 -1.78 -12.76 -12.42
N PHE A 108 -0.52 -13.03 -12.08
CA PHE A 108 0.29 -12.14 -11.25
C PHE A 108 1.07 -11.17 -12.13
N HIS A 109 0.90 -9.88 -11.91
CA HIS A 109 1.56 -8.85 -12.70
C HIS A 109 2.47 -7.95 -11.84
N GLY A 110 3.51 -7.45 -12.49
CA GLY A 110 4.39 -6.40 -11.98
C GLY A 110 4.11 -5.07 -12.65
N TRP A 111 4.88 -4.03 -12.29
CA TRP A 111 4.73 -2.73 -12.93
C TRP A 111 5.17 -2.80 -14.40
N GLY A 112 4.21 -2.68 -15.31
CA GLY A 112 4.39 -2.75 -16.77
C GLY A 112 4.52 -1.42 -17.53
N GLY A 113 4.65 -0.28 -16.83
CA GLY A 113 4.68 1.06 -17.45
C GLY A 113 3.36 1.82 -17.30
N TRP A 114 2.80 2.34 -18.41
CA TRP A 114 1.47 2.97 -18.58
C TRP A 114 0.59 2.24 -19.61
N SER A 115 1.11 1.15 -20.17
CA SER A 115 0.46 0.28 -21.15
C SER A 115 0.14 -1.06 -20.49
N CYS A 116 -1.01 -1.66 -20.80
CA CYS A 116 -1.34 -2.96 -20.24
C CYS A 116 -0.27 -4.01 -20.57
N THR A 117 0.15 -4.76 -19.55
CA THR A 117 0.98 -5.94 -19.70
C THR A 117 0.12 -7.08 -20.21
N GLU A 118 0.31 -7.47 -21.47
CA GLU A 118 -0.36 -8.64 -22.03
C GLU A 118 0.11 -9.90 -21.28
N ALA A 119 -0.79 -10.50 -20.48
CA ALA A 119 -0.60 -11.84 -19.95
C ALA A 119 -0.64 -12.90 -21.07
N SER A 120 -1.34 -12.58 -22.16
CA SER A 120 -1.54 -13.37 -23.38
C SER A 120 -2.08 -12.44 -24.50
N PRO A 121 -1.88 -12.76 -25.79
CA PRO A 121 -2.35 -11.92 -26.90
C PRO A 121 -3.88 -11.75 -26.83
N GLY A 122 -4.34 -10.50 -26.72
CA GLY A 122 -5.77 -10.15 -26.83
C GLY A 122 -6.60 -10.10 -25.54
N MET A 123 -6.01 -10.33 -24.35
CA MET A 123 -6.72 -10.21 -23.06
C MET A 123 -6.35 -8.94 -22.28
N CYS A 124 -6.08 -7.81 -22.94
CA CYS A 124 -5.95 -6.53 -22.24
C CYS A 124 -7.34 -5.90 -22.05
N ASN A 125 -7.74 -5.67 -20.79
CA ASN A 125 -8.84 -4.76 -20.49
C ASN A 125 -8.34 -3.31 -20.57
N THR A 126 -8.28 -2.79 -21.80
CA THR A 126 -7.83 -1.41 -22.10
C THR A 126 -8.70 -0.34 -21.44
N ASP A 127 -9.91 -0.68 -21.00
CA ASP A 127 -10.81 0.23 -20.31
C ASP A 127 -10.42 0.49 -18.84
N ALA A 128 -9.65 -0.43 -18.24
CA ALA A 128 -9.18 -0.33 -16.86
C ALA A 128 -7.70 0.05 -16.74
N ALA A 129 -6.93 0.10 -17.83
CA ALA A 129 -5.49 0.33 -17.77
C ALA A 129 -5.12 1.80 -17.49
N GLY A 130 -4.08 2.01 -16.66
CA GLY A 130 -3.45 3.30 -16.44
C GLY A 130 -4.29 4.31 -15.64
N GLY A 131 -4.43 5.54 -16.14
CA GLY A 131 -5.04 6.66 -15.42
C GLY A 131 -6.49 6.44 -14.99
N LYS A 132 -7.27 5.61 -15.71
CA LYS A 132 -8.66 5.30 -15.36
C LYS A 132 -8.76 4.47 -14.08
N ALA A 133 -7.95 3.41 -13.90
CA ALA A 133 -7.93 2.65 -12.65
C ALA A 133 -7.51 3.50 -11.46
N ILE A 134 -6.50 4.37 -11.64
CA ILE A 134 -6.07 5.31 -10.59
C ILE A 134 -7.21 6.26 -10.25
N ALA A 135 -7.90 6.82 -11.25
CA ALA A 135 -9.02 7.73 -11.03
C ALA A 135 -10.18 7.05 -10.30
N VAL A 136 -10.53 5.82 -10.65
CA VAL A 136 -11.58 5.04 -9.98
C VAL A 136 -11.20 4.72 -8.53
N ASN A 137 -9.95 4.31 -8.28
CA ASN A 137 -9.47 4.02 -6.92
C ASN A 137 -9.40 5.28 -6.05
N LEU A 138 -9.01 6.42 -6.62
CA LEU A 138 -9.06 7.73 -5.94
C LEU A 138 -10.49 8.16 -5.63
N LEU A 139 -11.40 8.03 -6.60
CA LEU A 139 -12.81 8.34 -6.39
C LEU A 139 -13.40 7.46 -5.28
N MET A 140 -13.09 6.16 -5.29
CA MET A 140 -13.54 5.22 -4.27
C MET A 140 -12.99 5.58 -2.89
N ALA A 141 -11.70 5.94 -2.79
CA ALA A 141 -11.13 6.41 -1.54
C ALA A 141 -11.84 7.67 -1.01
N ILE A 142 -12.16 8.63 -1.89
CA ILE A 142 -12.92 9.83 -1.53
C ILE A 142 -14.33 9.48 -1.05
N VAL A 143 -15.05 8.61 -1.78
CA VAL A 143 -16.39 8.17 -1.40
C VAL A 143 -16.38 7.47 -0.05
N ILE A 144 -15.40 6.59 0.20
CA ILE A 144 -15.24 5.93 1.50
C ILE A 144 -15.00 6.96 2.61
N MET A 145 -14.10 7.93 2.40
CA MET A 145 -13.82 8.98 3.39
C MET A 145 -15.04 9.86 3.67
N LEU A 146 -15.82 10.21 2.64
CA LEU A 146 -17.04 11.01 2.80
C LEU A 146 -18.19 10.25 3.46
N TRP A 147 -18.24 8.93 3.29
CA TRP A 147 -19.27 8.09 3.89
C TRP A 147 -18.94 7.71 5.34
N ALA A 148 -17.65 7.49 5.63
CA ALA A 148 -17.18 7.05 6.95
C ALA A 148 -16.91 8.20 7.94
N GLY A 149 -16.73 9.43 7.45
CA GLY A 149 -16.52 10.64 8.26
C GLY A 149 -17.79 11.40 8.54
#